data_AF-A0AAD5SZ24-F1
#
_entry.id   AF-A0AAD5SZ24-F1
#
_cell.length_a   1.000
_cell.length_b   1.000
_cell.length_c   1.000
_cell.angle_alpha   90.00
_cell.angle_beta   90.00
_cell.angle_gamma   90.00
#
_symmetry.space_group_name_H-M   'P 1'
#
loop_
_entity.id
_entity.type
_entity.pdbx_description
1 polymer ?
#
loop_
_entity_poly.entity_id
_entity_poly.type
_entity_poly.pdbx_seq_one_letter_code
_entity_poly.pdbx_strand_id
1 'polypeptide(L)'
;MTKQDEHSKKVLPAVEFRCTLRLGDSETENPHFFETARSVKDFLLLSPRGAYTATRTLNQHAVMNWSAHINRLLESWYLLFGPNCFGNLDNEEFANEWIKHRINMTLKYGIGEYFSRATKLSSKNSTEEAKITLLMLEPKSIDTVELYIHFDIIQIANISSPCTVVIHGPPRTLPVVKDSKWLSDRKPLEESKLIPGIHELILSDPNGNIYEGLTSNFFCVIREINSIRIETAPLDHVLNGTMLKAVERVCKKLGFGFKFRFPQIRDAILWDGAFITSKIS
;
A
#
# COMPACT_ATOMS: atom_id res chain seq x y z
N MET A 1 45.39 23.06 -2.26
CA MET A 1 44.89 21.68 -2.49
C MET A 1 44.32 21.15 -1.19
N THR A 2 43.04 21.38 -0.94
CA THR A 2 42.30 20.78 0.17
C THR A 2 41.30 19.81 -0.45
N LYS A 3 41.53 18.51 -0.23
CA LYS A 3 40.59 17.45 -0.61
C LYS A 3 39.34 17.62 0.28
N GLN A 4 38.21 17.92 -0.33
CA GLN A 4 36.91 17.65 0.28
C GLN A 4 36.72 16.13 0.26
N ASP A 5 36.81 15.50 1.43
CA ASP A 5 36.31 14.15 1.61
C ASP A 5 34.77 14.21 1.59
N GLU A 6 34.19 14.02 0.41
CA GLU A 6 32.80 13.59 0.25
C GLU A 6 32.67 12.20 0.87
N HIS A 7 32.35 12.14 2.16
CA HIS A 7 31.71 10.96 2.75
C HIS A 7 30.31 10.84 2.12
N SER A 8 30.26 10.26 0.92
CA SER A 8 29.01 9.76 0.35
C SER A 8 28.40 8.79 1.36
N LYS A 9 27.28 9.20 1.98
CA LYS A 9 26.45 8.26 2.74
C LYS A 9 26.05 7.17 1.77
N LYS A 10 26.60 5.95 1.93
CA LYS A 10 26.15 4.79 1.17
C LYS A 10 24.69 4.54 1.53
N VAL A 11 23.78 4.91 0.63
CA VAL A 11 22.36 4.62 0.76
C VAL A 11 22.20 3.12 0.67
N LEU A 12 21.46 2.53 1.61
CA LEU A 12 21.14 1.10 1.60
C LEU A 12 20.39 0.78 0.30
N PRO A 13 20.90 -0.14 -0.55
CA PRO A 13 20.19 -0.47 -1.78
C PRO A 13 18.86 -1.16 -1.47
N ALA A 14 17.89 -0.98 -2.36
CA ALA A 14 16.67 -1.77 -2.33
C ALA A 14 17.01 -3.24 -2.57
N VAL A 15 16.24 -4.13 -1.94
CA VAL A 15 16.42 -5.57 -2.03
C VAL A 15 15.11 -6.23 -2.40
N GLU A 16 15.19 -7.21 -3.29
CA GLU A 16 14.08 -8.06 -3.63
C GLU A 16 14.29 -9.48 -3.14
N PHE A 17 13.15 -10.10 -2.91
CA PHE A 17 13.03 -11.42 -2.34
C PHE A 17 11.94 -12.16 -3.08
N ARG A 18 12.21 -13.41 -3.47
CA ARG A 18 11.23 -14.26 -4.15
C ARG A 18 11.17 -15.62 -3.48
N CYS A 19 9.95 -16.10 -3.23
CA CYS A 19 9.72 -17.39 -2.60
C CYS A 19 8.49 -18.06 -3.20
N THR A 20 8.63 -19.33 -3.50
CA THR A 20 7.56 -20.22 -3.91
C THR A 20 7.00 -20.91 -2.67
N LEU A 21 5.73 -20.68 -2.36
CA LEU A 21 5.03 -21.38 -1.30
C LEU A 21 4.27 -22.56 -1.91
N ARG A 22 4.68 -23.79 -1.60
CA ARG A 22 3.94 -25.00 -1.94
C ARG A 22 2.88 -25.25 -0.88
N LEU A 23 1.61 -25.16 -1.26
CA LEU A 23 0.47 -25.26 -0.37
C LEU A 23 0.43 -26.65 0.28
N GLY A 24 0.26 -26.69 1.60
CA GLY A 24 0.22 -27.95 2.37
C GLY A 24 1.58 -28.53 2.78
N ASP A 25 2.67 -28.14 2.13
CA ASP A 25 4.01 -28.63 2.49
C ASP A 25 4.53 -27.98 3.78
N SER A 26 5.26 -28.73 4.61
CA SER A 26 5.93 -28.14 5.79
C SER A 26 7.20 -27.36 5.42
N GLU A 27 7.79 -27.63 4.26
CA GLU A 27 9.03 -26.99 3.81
C GLU A 27 8.74 -25.79 2.90
N THR A 28 9.39 -24.65 3.18
CA THR A 28 9.54 -23.54 2.22
C THR A 28 10.81 -23.76 1.45
N GLU A 29 10.77 -23.60 0.13
CA GLU A 29 12.00 -23.31 -0.61
C GLU A 29 12.67 -22.09 0.03
N ASN A 30 13.99 -22.19 0.25
CA ASN A 30 14.74 -21.07 0.78
C ASN A 30 14.57 -19.90 -0.18
N PRO A 31 14.16 -18.73 0.33
CA PRO A 31 13.93 -17.60 -0.52
C PRO A 31 15.19 -17.10 -1.22
N HIS A 32 15.01 -16.67 -2.46
CA HIS A 32 16.09 -16.10 -3.27
C HIS A 32 16.15 -14.59 -3.10
N PHE A 33 17.30 -14.10 -2.65
CA PHE A 33 17.58 -12.67 -2.45
C PHE A 33 18.46 -12.13 -3.56
N PHE A 34 18.18 -10.90 -3.97
CA PHE A 34 19.09 -10.16 -4.84
C PHE A 34 18.91 -8.65 -4.63
N GLU A 35 20.02 -7.93 -4.76
CA GLU A 35 20.01 -6.48 -4.78
C GLU A 35 19.33 -5.98 -6.06
N THR A 36 18.62 -4.86 -5.96
CA THR A 36 17.87 -4.29 -7.08
C THR A 36 18.01 -2.77 -7.07
N ALA A 37 18.04 -2.18 -8.26
CA ALA A 37 17.91 -0.73 -8.42
C ALA A 37 16.45 -0.31 -8.67
N ARG A 38 15.51 -1.26 -8.67
CA ARG A 38 14.10 -0.98 -8.99
C ARG A 38 13.42 -0.24 -7.84
N SER A 39 12.71 0.83 -8.20
CA SER A 39 11.76 1.47 -7.29
C SER A 39 10.59 0.52 -6.99
N VAL A 40 9.84 0.79 -5.92
CA VAL A 40 8.60 0.04 -5.63
C VAL A 40 7.61 0.10 -6.80
N LYS A 41 7.56 1.22 -7.52
CA LYS A 41 6.69 1.37 -8.71
C LYS A 41 7.12 0.40 -9.81
N ASP A 42 8.42 0.35 -10.12
CA ASP A 42 8.95 -0.53 -11.15
C ASP A 42 8.87 -2.00 -10.74
N PHE A 43 9.11 -2.30 -9.45
CA PHE A 43 8.92 -3.64 -8.90
C PHE A 43 7.50 -4.16 -9.16
N LEU A 44 6.47 -3.36 -8.85
CA LEU A 44 5.08 -3.75 -9.05
C LEU A 44 4.66 -3.76 -10.53
N LEU A 45 5.17 -2.82 -11.34
CA LEU A 45 4.80 -2.67 -12.75
C LEU A 45 5.43 -3.74 -13.65
N LEU A 46 6.68 -4.13 -13.36
CA LEU A 46 7.43 -5.11 -14.16
C LEU A 46 7.25 -6.56 -13.67
N SER A 47 6.68 -6.76 -12.48
CA SER A 47 6.32 -8.09 -11.99
C SER A 47 5.01 -8.56 -12.63
N PRO A 48 4.75 -9.89 -12.70
CA PRO A 48 3.44 -10.40 -13.09
C PRO A 48 2.32 -9.83 -12.21
N ARG A 49 1.08 -9.88 -12.73
CA ARG A 49 -0.09 -9.38 -12.01
C ARG A 49 -0.29 -10.13 -10.71
N GLY A 50 -0.72 -9.41 -9.68
CA GLY A 50 -0.97 -9.98 -8.36
C GLY A 50 -1.62 -9.00 -7.39
N ALA A 51 -2.02 -9.52 -6.24
CA ALA A 51 -2.44 -8.71 -5.11
C ALA A 51 -1.21 -8.20 -4.36
N TYR A 52 -1.23 -6.93 -3.92
CA TYR A 52 -0.10 -6.38 -3.17
C TYR A 52 -0.52 -5.64 -1.91
N THR A 53 0.38 -5.60 -0.93
CA THR A 53 0.25 -4.73 0.24
C THR A 53 1.59 -4.05 0.50
N ALA A 54 1.53 -2.86 1.08
CA ALA A 54 2.73 -2.10 1.41
C ALA A 54 2.59 -1.55 2.83
N THR A 55 3.64 -1.67 3.62
CA THR A 55 3.75 -1.23 5.01
C THR A 55 5.18 -0.78 5.30
N ARG A 56 5.48 -0.50 6.56
CA ARG A 56 6.82 -0.19 7.04
C ARG A 56 7.17 -0.92 8.31
N THR A 57 8.47 -1.07 8.55
CA THR A 57 8.98 -1.43 9.87
C THR A 57 8.84 -0.27 10.85
N LEU A 58 8.78 -0.59 12.14
CA LEU A 58 8.89 0.35 13.24
C LEU A 58 10.08 -0.09 14.10
N ASN A 59 11.06 0.79 14.29
CA ASN A 59 12.28 0.53 15.05
C ASN A 59 12.99 -0.79 14.66
N GLN A 60 12.89 -1.22 13.39
CA GLN A 60 13.48 -2.46 12.84
C GLN A 60 12.96 -3.79 13.43
N HIS A 61 12.24 -3.77 14.55
CA HIS A 61 11.79 -4.98 15.26
C HIS A 61 10.31 -5.30 15.09
N ALA A 62 9.53 -4.36 14.56
CA ALA A 62 8.09 -4.54 14.36
C ALA A 62 7.67 -4.10 12.95
N VAL A 63 6.50 -4.55 12.52
CA VAL A 63 5.87 -4.13 11.26
C VAL A 63 4.55 -3.43 11.57
N MET A 64 4.39 -2.21 11.06
CA MET A 64 3.26 -1.36 11.38
C MET A 64 1.94 -1.98 10.87
N ASN A 65 0.96 -2.11 11.76
CA ASN A 65 -0.39 -2.63 11.47
C ASN A 65 -0.42 -3.98 10.73
N TRP A 66 0.58 -4.85 10.94
CA TRP A 66 0.83 -6.03 10.11
C TRP A 66 -0.41 -6.90 9.83
N SER A 67 -1.18 -7.25 10.87
CA SER A 67 -2.39 -8.08 10.73
C SER A 67 -3.41 -7.50 9.74
N ALA A 68 -3.58 -6.16 9.73
CA ALA A 68 -4.47 -5.51 8.78
C ALA A 68 -3.91 -5.51 7.34
N HIS A 69 -2.59 -5.53 7.17
CA HIS A 69 -1.96 -5.56 5.86
C HIS A 69 -1.96 -6.96 5.24
N ILE A 70 -1.71 -8.00 6.03
CA ILE A 70 -1.71 -9.39 5.56
C ILE A 70 -3.13 -9.89 5.26
N ASN A 71 -4.13 -9.56 6.10
CA ASN A 71 -5.52 -9.91 5.81
C ASN A 71 -5.97 -9.27 4.49
N ARG A 72 -5.67 -7.97 4.29
CA ARG A 72 -6.01 -7.28 3.04
C ARG A 72 -5.30 -7.85 1.82
N LEU A 73 -4.07 -8.34 1.98
CA LEU A 73 -3.33 -9.00 0.89
C LEU A 73 -4.09 -10.26 0.45
N LEU A 74 -4.50 -11.11 1.39
CA LEU A 74 -5.25 -12.33 1.11
C LEU A 74 -6.65 -12.05 0.59
N GLU A 75 -7.38 -11.10 1.16
CA GLU A 75 -8.68 -10.64 0.64
C GLU A 75 -8.56 -10.16 -0.81
N SER A 76 -7.55 -9.34 -1.12
CA SER A 76 -7.32 -8.86 -2.50
C SER A 76 -6.95 -10.01 -3.43
N TRP A 77 -6.17 -10.97 -2.96
CA TRP A 77 -5.74 -12.13 -3.74
C TRP A 77 -6.92 -13.06 -4.06
N TYR A 78 -7.76 -13.36 -3.07
CA TYR A 78 -9.00 -14.11 -3.22
C TYR A 78 -9.97 -13.42 -4.19
N LEU A 79 -10.18 -12.10 -4.05
CA LEU A 79 -11.07 -11.35 -4.94
C LEU A 79 -10.56 -11.29 -6.40
N LEU A 80 -9.25 -11.44 -6.63
CA LEU A 80 -8.68 -11.47 -7.99
C LEU A 80 -8.80 -12.85 -8.65
N PHE A 81 -8.57 -13.92 -7.90
CA PHE A 81 -8.34 -15.25 -8.46
C PHE A 81 -9.38 -16.31 -8.04
N GLY A 82 -10.31 -15.93 -7.17
CA GLY A 82 -11.38 -16.79 -6.67
C GLY A 82 -10.89 -17.88 -5.72
N PRO A 83 -11.80 -18.77 -5.27
CA PRO A 83 -11.51 -19.76 -4.23
C PRO A 83 -10.43 -20.77 -4.62
N ASN A 84 -10.25 -21.04 -5.91
CA ASN A 84 -9.24 -21.98 -6.41
C ASN A 84 -7.80 -21.50 -6.19
N CYS A 85 -7.58 -20.23 -5.78
CA CYS A 85 -6.25 -19.74 -5.45
C CYS A 85 -5.64 -20.45 -4.23
N PHE A 86 -6.46 -21.02 -3.35
CA PHE A 86 -6.00 -21.78 -2.18
C PHE A 86 -5.69 -23.26 -2.47
N GLY A 87 -5.73 -23.66 -3.74
CA GLY A 87 -5.40 -25.01 -4.16
C GLY A 87 -6.35 -26.07 -3.64
N ASN A 88 -5.81 -27.25 -3.36
CA ASN A 88 -6.56 -28.40 -2.81
C ASN A 88 -6.71 -28.34 -1.28
N LEU A 89 -6.47 -27.19 -0.64
CA LEU A 89 -6.71 -27.05 0.79
C LEU A 89 -8.23 -26.96 1.04
N ASP A 90 -8.80 -28.05 1.53
CA ASP A 90 -10.26 -28.25 1.71
C ASP A 90 -10.94 -27.22 2.64
N ASN A 91 -10.19 -26.40 3.37
CA ASN A 91 -10.71 -25.40 4.30
C ASN A 91 -10.03 -24.03 4.07
N GLU A 92 -10.83 -23.04 3.64
CA GLU A 92 -10.39 -21.67 3.36
C GLU A 92 -9.77 -20.98 4.60
N GLU A 93 -10.31 -21.22 5.79
CA GLU A 93 -9.76 -20.67 7.04
C GLU A 93 -8.38 -21.25 7.32
N PHE A 94 -8.25 -22.58 7.17
CA PHE A 94 -6.96 -23.26 7.33
C PHE A 94 -5.95 -22.78 6.28
N ALA A 95 -6.34 -22.66 5.02
CA ALA A 95 -5.48 -22.18 3.95
C ALA A 95 -5.00 -20.75 4.21
N ASN A 96 -5.91 -19.87 4.65
CA ASN A 96 -5.56 -18.51 5.02
C ASN A 96 -4.54 -18.48 6.17
N GLU A 97 -4.78 -19.21 7.26
CA GLU A 97 -3.84 -19.23 8.39
C GLU A 97 -2.49 -19.86 8.02
N TRP A 98 -2.50 -20.92 7.21
CA TRP A 98 -1.28 -21.53 6.68
C TRP A 98 -0.49 -20.52 5.85
N ILE A 99 -1.12 -19.83 4.88
CA ILE A 99 -0.44 -18.83 4.04
C ILE A 99 0.07 -17.67 4.91
N LYS A 100 -0.72 -17.19 5.88
CA LYS A 100 -0.27 -16.14 6.81
C LYS A 100 0.98 -16.56 7.56
N HIS A 101 0.98 -17.77 8.13
CA HIS A 101 2.14 -18.30 8.85
C HIS A 101 3.38 -18.33 7.97
N ARG A 102 3.22 -18.78 6.72
CA ARG A 102 4.32 -18.86 5.75
C ARG A 102 4.85 -17.49 5.37
N ILE A 103 3.97 -16.54 5.02
CA ILE A 103 4.34 -15.14 4.78
C ILE A 103 5.08 -14.56 5.99
N ASN A 104 4.65 -14.85 7.23
CA ASN A 104 5.31 -14.36 8.45
C ASN A 104 6.74 -14.88 8.59
N MET A 105 6.94 -16.18 8.37
CA MET A 105 8.27 -16.81 8.42
C MET A 105 9.19 -16.19 7.36
N THR A 106 8.68 -16.10 6.13
CA THR A 106 9.37 -15.52 4.98
C THR A 106 9.73 -14.05 5.20
N LEU A 107 8.80 -13.24 5.72
CA LEU A 107 9.01 -11.83 6.02
C LEU A 107 10.02 -11.63 7.15
N LYS A 108 9.95 -12.45 8.21
CA LYS A 108 10.89 -12.40 9.33
C LYS A 108 12.32 -12.66 8.86
N TYR A 109 12.51 -13.66 7.99
CA TYR A 109 13.80 -13.93 7.37
C TYR A 109 14.24 -12.75 6.50
N GLY A 110 13.36 -12.22 5.64
CA GLY A 110 13.59 -11.03 4.80
C GLY A 110 14.06 -9.80 5.57
N ILE A 111 13.38 -9.46 6.66
CA ILE A 111 13.74 -8.34 7.54
C ILE A 111 15.12 -8.54 8.17
N GLY A 112 15.40 -9.73 8.70
CA GLY A 112 16.69 -10.05 9.30
C GLY A 112 17.84 -9.93 8.30
N GLU A 113 17.64 -10.45 7.09
CA GLU A 113 18.59 -10.37 5.99
C GLU A 113 18.80 -8.93 5.46
N TYR A 114 17.75 -8.12 5.39
CA TYR A 114 17.85 -6.73 4.96
C TYR A 114 18.65 -5.88 5.97
N PHE A 115 18.30 -5.94 7.26
CA PHE A 115 18.99 -5.14 8.27
C PHE A 115 20.39 -5.66 8.61
N SER A 116 20.68 -6.97 8.46
CA SER A 116 22.06 -7.47 8.63
C SER A 116 23.02 -6.86 7.60
N ARG A 117 22.55 -6.57 6.38
CA ARG A 117 23.30 -5.82 5.35
C ARG A 117 23.43 -4.35 5.72
N ALA A 118 22.36 -3.72 6.21
CA ALA A 118 22.36 -2.33 6.67
C ALA A 118 23.43 -2.07 7.73
N THR A 119 23.51 -2.94 8.74
CA THR A 119 24.52 -2.85 9.81
C THR A 119 25.95 -2.99 9.31
N LYS A 120 26.19 -3.76 8.23
CA LYS A 120 27.52 -3.90 7.61
C LYS A 120 27.92 -2.65 6.80
N LEU A 121 26.94 -1.90 6.29
CA LEU A 121 27.16 -0.75 5.41
C LEU A 121 27.20 0.59 6.16
N SER A 122 26.62 0.68 7.36
CA SER A 122 26.56 1.90 8.17
C SER A 122 27.34 1.77 9.49
N SER A 123 28.27 2.69 9.73
CA SER A 123 29.10 2.75 10.95
C SER A 123 28.40 3.40 12.15
N LYS A 124 27.09 3.66 12.07
CA LYS A 124 26.27 4.16 13.19
C LYS A 124 24.99 3.34 13.33
N ASN A 125 24.48 3.28 14.56
CA ASN A 125 23.12 2.85 14.94
C ASN A 125 22.07 3.61 14.11
N SER A 126 21.85 3.16 12.87
CA SER A 126 20.84 3.67 11.97
C SER A 126 19.49 3.25 12.55
N THR A 127 18.61 4.21 12.77
CA THR A 127 17.18 3.98 13.09
C THR A 127 16.36 3.90 11.81
N GLU A 128 16.98 3.57 10.67
CA GLU A 128 16.29 3.55 9.38
C GLU A 128 15.19 2.50 9.40
N GLU A 129 14.00 2.93 9.02
CA GLU A 129 12.86 2.06 8.79
C GLU A 129 12.87 1.59 7.34
N ALA A 130 12.46 0.34 7.13
CA ALA A 130 12.29 -0.23 5.80
C ALA A 130 10.83 -0.11 5.36
N LYS A 131 10.62 0.36 4.13
CA LYS A 131 9.39 0.17 3.37
C LYS A 131 9.35 -1.27 2.93
N ILE A 132 8.23 -1.94 3.18
CA ILE A 132 8.01 -3.34 2.81
C ILE A 132 6.84 -3.39 1.85
N THR A 133 7.05 -3.91 0.65
CA THR A 133 6.00 -4.18 -0.32
C THR A 133 5.96 -5.67 -0.61
N LEU A 134 4.84 -6.32 -0.30
CA LEU A 134 4.59 -7.72 -0.63
C LEU A 134 3.66 -7.79 -1.83
N LEU A 135 3.94 -8.72 -2.73
CA LEU A 135 3.17 -9.01 -3.93
C LEU A 135 2.96 -10.53 -4.02
N MET A 136 1.70 -10.96 -3.97
CA MET A 136 1.30 -12.35 -4.25
C MET A 136 0.80 -12.43 -5.68
N LEU A 137 1.49 -13.20 -6.51
CA LEU A 137 1.16 -13.31 -7.93
C LEU A 137 -0.06 -14.19 -8.18
N GLU A 138 -0.58 -14.10 -9.39
CA GLU A 138 -1.52 -15.08 -9.93
C GLU A 138 -0.96 -16.52 -9.78
N PRO A 139 -1.74 -17.46 -9.20
CA PRO A 139 -1.34 -18.86 -9.11
C PRO A 139 -1.06 -19.43 -10.51
N LYS A 140 0.15 -19.95 -10.73
CA LYS A 140 0.51 -20.66 -11.98
C LYS A 140 0.10 -22.13 -11.98
N SER A 141 -0.08 -22.69 -10.79
CA SER A 141 -0.55 -24.05 -10.57
C SER A 141 -1.44 -24.06 -9.33
N ILE A 142 -2.23 -25.12 -9.18
CA ILE A 142 -3.20 -25.24 -8.09
C ILE A 142 -2.51 -25.26 -6.71
N ASP A 143 -1.29 -25.77 -6.60
CA ASP A 143 -0.64 -25.99 -5.30
C ASP A 143 0.51 -25.00 -5.01
N THR A 144 0.68 -23.95 -5.80
CA THR A 144 1.81 -23.02 -5.65
C THR A 144 1.39 -21.56 -5.59
N VAL A 145 1.98 -20.82 -4.66
CA VAL A 145 1.83 -19.38 -4.53
C VAL A 145 3.19 -18.69 -4.60
N GLU A 146 3.33 -17.78 -5.56
CA GLU A 146 4.55 -16.98 -5.70
C GLU A 146 4.44 -15.71 -4.86
N LEU A 147 5.34 -15.56 -3.89
CA LEU A 147 5.42 -14.39 -3.02
C LEU A 147 6.69 -13.60 -3.30
N TYR A 148 6.52 -12.37 -3.75
CA TYR A 148 7.62 -11.43 -3.93
C TYR A 148 7.58 -10.36 -2.84
N ILE A 149 8.74 -10.01 -2.28
CA ILE A 149 8.87 -8.96 -1.28
C ILE A 149 9.95 -7.99 -1.73
N HIS A 150 9.64 -6.70 -1.67
CA HIS A 150 10.57 -5.61 -1.94
C HIS A 150 10.78 -4.81 -0.65
N PHE A 151 12.04 -4.60 -0.31
CA PHE A 151 12.50 -3.78 0.79
C PHE A 151 13.20 -2.54 0.23
N ASP A 152 12.85 -1.39 0.78
CA ASP A 152 13.46 -0.10 0.43
C ASP A 152 13.64 0.75 1.68
N ILE A 153 14.50 1.77 1.61
CA ILE A 153 14.61 2.76 2.69
C ILE A 153 13.38 3.66 2.69
N ILE A 154 12.88 4.03 3.87
CA ILE A 154 11.80 5.01 3.97
C ILE A 154 12.39 6.40 3.89
N GLN A 155 11.96 7.15 2.88
CA GLN A 155 12.09 8.60 2.88
C GLN A 155 10.78 9.17 3.42
N ILE A 156 10.80 9.65 4.66
CA ILE A 156 9.63 10.34 5.23
C ILE A 156 9.62 11.75 4.65
N ALA A 157 8.66 12.02 3.76
CA ALA A 157 8.42 13.37 3.31
C ALA A 157 7.87 14.21 4.48
N ASN A 158 8.52 15.34 4.78
CA ASN A 158 7.94 16.36 5.65
C ASN A 158 6.84 17.09 4.89
N ILE A 159 5.61 16.59 4.98
CA ILE A 159 4.45 17.27 4.41
C ILE A 159 3.98 18.32 5.43
N SER A 160 4.29 19.59 5.17
CA SER A 160 3.83 20.73 5.98
C SER A 160 2.94 21.71 5.21
N SER A 161 2.79 21.54 3.88
CA SER A 161 1.98 22.41 3.03
C SER A 161 0.71 21.71 2.53
N PRO A 162 -0.39 22.46 2.32
CA PRO A 162 -1.54 21.97 1.56
C PRO A 162 -1.11 21.43 0.19
N CYS A 163 -1.73 20.34 -0.26
CA CYS A 163 -1.51 19.81 -1.60
C CYS A 163 -2.59 20.30 -2.57
N THR A 164 -2.22 20.55 -3.81
CA THR A 164 -3.18 20.84 -4.88
C THR A 164 -3.60 19.55 -5.57
N VAL A 165 -4.90 19.35 -5.75
CA VAL A 165 -5.46 18.18 -6.43
C VAL A 165 -6.30 18.61 -7.62
N VAL A 166 -6.46 17.71 -8.59
CA VAL A 166 -7.36 17.91 -9.74
C VAL A 166 -8.37 16.77 -9.77
N ILE A 167 -9.62 17.09 -10.07
CA ILE A 167 -10.67 16.07 -10.26
C ILE A 167 -10.62 15.62 -11.71
N HIS A 168 -10.20 14.39 -11.95
CA HIS A 168 -10.06 13.84 -13.29
C HIS A 168 -9.96 12.31 -13.27
N GLY A 169 -10.58 11.69 -14.27
CA GLY A 169 -10.54 10.24 -14.48
C GLY A 169 -11.72 9.50 -13.84
N PRO A 170 -12.13 8.38 -14.45
CA PRO A 170 -13.23 7.57 -13.94
C PRO A 170 -12.82 6.78 -12.68
N PRO A 171 -13.80 6.27 -11.90
CA PRO A 171 -13.53 5.35 -10.80
C PRO A 171 -12.81 4.07 -11.24
N ARG A 172 -12.17 3.39 -10.30
CA ARG A 172 -11.50 2.11 -10.53
C ARG A 172 -12.51 1.00 -10.85
N THR A 173 -12.14 0.07 -11.71
CA THR A 173 -12.98 -1.10 -12.04
C THR A 173 -13.14 -2.06 -10.86
N LEU A 174 -12.07 -2.30 -10.10
CA LEU A 174 -12.07 -3.14 -8.88
C LEU A 174 -11.53 -2.33 -7.69
N PRO A 175 -12.32 -1.40 -7.13
CA PRO A 175 -11.81 -0.40 -6.19
C PRO A 175 -11.37 -1.00 -4.85
N VAL A 176 -12.08 -2.01 -4.36
CA VAL A 176 -11.80 -2.68 -3.08
C VAL A 176 -10.54 -3.54 -3.10
N VAL A 177 -10.04 -3.87 -4.29
CA VAL A 177 -8.89 -4.76 -4.50
C VAL A 177 -7.61 -3.94 -4.65
N LYS A 178 -6.56 -4.37 -3.94
CA LYS A 178 -5.22 -3.81 -4.12
C LYS A 178 -4.44 -4.61 -5.19
N ASP A 179 -4.88 -4.46 -6.44
CA ASP A 179 -4.35 -5.12 -7.64
C ASP A 179 -3.12 -4.36 -8.21
N SER A 180 -2.04 -5.07 -8.51
CA SER A 180 -0.85 -4.48 -9.15
C SER A 180 -1.13 -3.95 -10.56
N LYS A 181 -2.14 -4.49 -11.25
CA LYS A 181 -2.59 -3.99 -12.57
C LYS A 181 -3.00 -2.51 -12.53
N TRP A 182 -3.45 -2.01 -11.37
CA TRP A 182 -3.84 -0.60 -11.21
C TRP A 182 -2.70 0.36 -11.55
N LEU A 183 -1.43 -0.03 -11.36
CA LEU A 183 -0.29 0.82 -11.72
C LEU A 183 -0.21 1.05 -13.24
N SER A 184 -0.54 0.05 -14.03
CA SER A 184 -0.63 0.16 -15.49
C SER A 184 -1.88 0.93 -15.92
N ASP A 185 -3.02 0.61 -15.30
CA ASP A 185 -4.33 1.16 -15.69
C ASP A 185 -4.43 2.67 -15.45
N ARG A 186 -3.74 3.16 -14.42
CA ARG A 186 -3.72 4.59 -14.09
C ARG A 186 -2.64 5.38 -14.83
N LYS A 187 -1.74 4.72 -15.58
CA LYS A 187 -0.64 5.41 -16.28
C LYS A 187 -1.13 6.53 -17.22
N PRO A 188 -2.19 6.34 -18.03
CA PRO A 188 -2.74 7.42 -18.85
C PRO A 188 -3.24 8.61 -18.02
N LEU A 189 -3.79 8.34 -16.82
CA LEU A 189 -4.24 9.38 -15.89
C LEU A 189 -3.05 10.11 -15.26
N GLU A 190 -1.98 9.40 -14.89
CA GLU A 190 -0.74 10.03 -14.42
C GLU A 190 -0.08 10.88 -15.51
N GLU A 191 -0.11 10.44 -16.77
CA GLU A 191 0.41 11.22 -17.91
C GLU A 191 -0.45 12.46 -18.20
N SER A 192 -1.75 12.43 -17.92
CA SER A 192 -2.57 13.65 -17.94
C SER A 192 -2.25 14.64 -16.80
N LYS A 193 -1.53 14.22 -15.74
CA LYS A 193 -1.08 15.09 -14.63
C LYS A 193 0.12 15.97 -14.98
N LEU A 194 0.51 16.13 -16.26
CA LEU A 194 1.63 16.98 -16.67
C LEU A 194 1.40 18.49 -16.44
N ILE A 195 0.58 18.86 -15.46
CA ILE A 195 0.38 20.21 -14.96
C ILE A 195 1.29 20.39 -13.74
N PRO A 196 2.31 21.28 -13.81
CA PRO A 196 3.16 21.58 -12.66
C PRO A 196 2.34 22.02 -11.44
N GLY A 197 2.70 21.49 -10.26
CA GLY A 197 2.05 21.85 -8.99
C GLY A 197 0.85 20.97 -8.58
N ILE A 198 0.39 20.06 -9.43
CA ILE A 198 -0.64 19.08 -9.06
C ILE A 198 0.00 17.88 -8.35
N HIS A 199 -0.50 17.56 -7.17
CA HIS A 199 0.04 16.51 -6.31
C HIS A 199 -0.73 15.19 -6.47
N GLU A 200 -2.06 15.25 -6.63
CA GLU A 200 -2.90 14.06 -6.75
C GLU A 200 -4.09 14.30 -7.70
N LEU A 201 -4.55 13.24 -8.37
CA LEU A 201 -5.83 13.25 -9.08
C LEU A 201 -6.87 12.60 -8.18
N ILE A 202 -8.06 13.17 -8.16
CA ILE A 202 -9.24 12.63 -7.50
C ILE A 202 -10.19 12.11 -8.57
N LEU A 203 -10.55 10.83 -8.47
CA LEU A 203 -11.45 10.15 -9.40
C LEU A 203 -12.90 10.53 -9.11
N SER A 204 -13.67 10.74 -10.17
CA SER A 204 -15.09 11.06 -10.09
C SER A 204 -15.89 10.43 -11.21
N ASP A 205 -17.19 10.26 -11.01
CA ASP A 205 -18.12 9.87 -12.07
C ASP A 205 -18.78 11.11 -12.75
N PRO A 206 -19.52 10.92 -13.86
CA PRO A 206 -20.24 12.01 -14.53
C PRO A 206 -21.35 12.67 -13.69
N ASN A 207 -21.82 12.02 -12.62
CA ASN A 207 -22.81 12.58 -11.71
C ASN A 207 -22.18 13.54 -10.68
N GLY A 208 -20.86 13.64 -10.68
CA GLY A 208 -20.09 14.43 -9.73
C GLY A 208 -19.88 13.75 -8.39
N ASN A 209 -20.06 12.43 -8.30
CA ASN A 209 -19.66 11.65 -7.13
C ASN A 209 -18.13 11.57 -7.07
N ILE A 210 -17.55 11.92 -5.94
CA ILE A 210 -16.11 11.81 -5.67
C ILE A 210 -15.82 10.48 -4.98
N TYR A 211 -14.83 9.76 -5.48
CA TYR A 211 -14.45 8.43 -4.99
C TYR A 211 -13.20 8.50 -4.12
N GLU A 212 -12.04 8.37 -4.75
CA GLU A 212 -10.72 8.37 -4.14
C GLU A 212 -9.70 8.95 -5.12
N GLY A 213 -8.47 9.19 -4.68
CA GLY A 213 -7.37 9.51 -5.58
C GLY A 213 -6.69 8.28 -6.18
N LEU A 214 -5.69 8.48 -7.02
CA LEU A 214 -4.96 7.36 -7.65
C LEU A 214 -4.27 6.45 -6.63
N THR A 215 -3.83 7.03 -5.50
CA THR A 215 -3.15 6.31 -4.41
C THR A 215 -3.69 6.62 -3.01
N SER A 216 -4.72 7.45 -2.90
CA SER A 216 -5.16 8.04 -1.63
C SER A 216 -6.67 7.96 -1.46
N ASN A 217 -7.16 7.82 -0.22
CA ASN A 217 -8.59 8.06 0.05
C ASN A 217 -8.86 9.57 0.16
N PHE A 218 -10.04 10.03 -0.26
CA PHE A 218 -10.48 11.43 -0.18
C PHE A 218 -11.54 11.62 0.92
N PHE A 219 -11.47 12.76 1.61
CA PHE A 219 -12.40 13.13 2.66
C PHE A 219 -12.79 14.60 2.52
N CYS A 220 -14.06 14.92 2.74
CA CYS A 220 -14.51 16.29 2.96
C CYS A 220 -14.97 16.50 4.41
N VAL A 221 -14.79 17.72 4.90
CA VAL A 221 -15.20 18.19 6.23
C VAL A 221 -16.38 19.12 6.05
N ILE A 222 -17.47 18.83 6.75
CA ILE A 222 -18.70 19.61 6.70
C ILE A 222 -18.98 20.11 8.12
N ARG A 223 -19.08 21.43 8.28
CA ARG A 223 -19.54 22.03 9.52
C ARG A 223 -21.06 22.10 9.53
N GLU A 224 -21.62 21.53 10.57
CA GLU A 224 -23.02 21.71 10.95
C GLU A 224 -23.10 22.72 12.10
N ILE A 225 -24.31 23.14 12.46
CA ILE A 225 -24.54 24.19 13.47
C ILE A 225 -23.80 23.90 14.79
N ASN A 226 -23.80 22.65 15.25
CA ASN A 226 -23.22 22.24 16.53
C ASN A 226 -22.28 21.02 16.43
N SER A 227 -21.85 20.66 15.21
CA SER A 227 -21.10 19.43 14.97
C SER A 227 -20.22 19.52 13.73
N ILE A 228 -19.25 18.62 13.66
CA ILE A 228 -18.42 18.41 12.49
C ILE A 228 -18.71 17.00 11.96
N ARG A 229 -18.90 16.91 10.65
CA ARG A 229 -19.10 15.65 9.94
C ARG A 229 -18.03 15.47 8.87
N ILE A 230 -17.43 14.29 8.84
CA ILE A 230 -16.49 13.88 7.80
C ILE A 230 -17.24 12.92 6.86
N GLU A 231 -17.09 13.13 5.56
CA GLU A 231 -17.61 12.20 4.56
C GLU A 231 -16.50 11.66 3.66
N THR A 232 -16.64 10.40 3.28
CA THR A 232 -15.80 9.72 2.29
C THR A 232 -16.68 8.76 1.49
N ALA A 233 -16.23 8.37 0.31
CA ALA A 233 -16.98 7.48 -0.55
C ALA A 233 -17.30 6.13 0.13
N PRO A 234 -18.40 5.45 -0.26
CA PRO A 234 -18.77 4.16 0.31
C PRO A 234 -17.70 3.08 0.12
N LEU A 235 -17.59 2.16 1.09
CA LEU A 235 -16.48 1.20 1.21
C LEU A 235 -16.39 0.17 0.08
N ASP A 236 -17.49 -0.09 -0.61
CA ASP A 236 -17.58 -0.95 -1.79
C ASP A 236 -17.10 -0.27 -3.08
N HIS A 237 -16.90 1.04 -3.04
CA HIS A 237 -16.50 1.86 -4.18
C HIS A 237 -15.08 2.44 -4.09
N VAL A 238 -14.39 2.25 -2.97
CA VAL A 238 -13.01 2.72 -2.77
C VAL A 238 -12.16 1.68 -2.06
N LEU A 239 -10.85 1.84 -2.10
CA LEU A 239 -9.97 0.98 -1.36
C LEU A 239 -10.12 1.26 0.15
N ASN A 240 -10.58 0.26 0.91
CA ASN A 240 -10.68 0.34 2.38
C ASN A 240 -9.30 0.31 3.04
N GLY A 241 -8.58 1.42 2.95
CA GLY A 241 -7.22 1.59 3.46
C GLY A 241 -7.15 1.59 4.99
N THR A 242 -6.00 1.20 5.54
CA THR A 242 -5.78 1.31 7.00
C THR A 242 -5.81 2.76 7.50
N MET A 243 -5.48 3.73 6.63
CA MET A 243 -5.56 5.15 6.97
C MET A 243 -7.01 5.63 7.06
N LEU A 244 -7.88 5.21 6.15
CA LEU A 244 -9.32 5.46 6.25
C LEU A 244 -9.88 4.93 7.58
N LYS A 245 -9.58 3.68 7.94
CA LYS A 245 -9.98 3.10 9.24
C LYS A 245 -9.41 3.88 10.43
N ALA A 246 -8.22 4.47 10.29
CA ALA A 246 -7.62 5.31 11.32
C ALA A 246 -8.36 6.65 11.47
N VAL A 247 -8.71 7.30 10.34
CA VAL A 247 -9.51 8.53 10.33
C VAL A 247 -10.88 8.30 10.98
N GLU A 248 -11.59 7.23 10.60
CA GLU A 248 -12.87 6.87 11.19
C GLU A 248 -12.77 6.70 12.72
N ARG A 249 -11.74 5.98 13.19
CA ARG A 249 -11.49 5.78 14.63
C ARG A 249 -11.21 7.08 15.36
N VAL A 250 -10.44 7.98 14.76
CA VAL A 250 -10.15 9.31 15.33
C VAL A 250 -11.43 10.15 15.40
N CYS A 251 -12.24 10.17 14.35
CA CYS A 251 -13.53 10.87 14.34
C CYS A 251 -14.43 10.36 15.46
N LYS A 252 -14.56 9.03 15.61
CA LYS A 252 -15.31 8.41 16.71
C LYS A 252 -14.79 8.84 18.09
N LYS A 253 -13.47 8.87 18.28
CA LYS A 253 -12.85 9.28 19.55
C LYS A 253 -13.10 10.75 19.88
N LEU A 254 -13.14 11.62 18.86
CA LEU A 254 -13.37 13.06 19.02
C LEU A 254 -14.85 13.44 19.03
N GLY A 255 -15.77 12.49 18.84
CA GLY A 255 -17.20 12.76 18.77
C GLY A 255 -17.65 13.41 17.46
N PHE A 256 -16.85 13.32 16.40
CA PHE A 256 -17.23 13.81 15.07
C PHE A 256 -18.10 12.79 14.33
N GLY A 257 -19.06 13.29 13.57
CA GLY A 257 -19.84 12.47 12.64
C GLY A 257 -18.95 11.91 11.53
N PHE A 258 -19.18 10.67 11.13
CA PHE A 258 -18.46 10.04 10.02
C PHE A 258 -19.45 9.29 9.13
N LYS A 259 -19.45 9.58 7.82
CA LYS A 259 -20.41 9.00 6.87
C LYS A 259 -19.72 8.45 5.62
N PHE A 260 -20.12 7.23 5.25
CA PHE A 260 -19.80 6.60 3.98
C PHE A 260 -20.83 7.04 2.93
N ARG A 261 -20.58 8.20 2.33
CA ARG A 261 -21.43 8.84 1.31
C ARG A 261 -20.53 9.59 0.35
N PHE A 262 -20.80 9.46 -0.96
CA PHE A 262 -20.04 10.18 -1.98
C PHE A 262 -20.08 11.69 -1.74
N PRO A 263 -18.92 12.34 -1.48
CA PRO A 263 -18.83 13.79 -1.57
C PRO A 263 -19.20 14.23 -2.99
N GLN A 264 -19.97 15.31 -3.12
CA GLN A 264 -20.39 15.82 -4.41
C GLN A 264 -19.51 17.00 -4.83
N ILE A 265 -19.01 17.00 -6.07
CA ILE A 265 -18.21 18.12 -6.59
C ILE A 265 -18.95 19.46 -6.46
N ARG A 266 -20.26 19.46 -6.76
CA ARG A 266 -21.10 20.67 -6.65
C ARG A 266 -21.20 21.23 -5.23
N ASP A 267 -20.97 20.40 -4.22
CA ASP A 267 -21.05 20.79 -2.81
C ASP A 267 -19.68 21.24 -2.28
N ALA A 268 -18.63 21.26 -3.11
CA ALA A 268 -17.27 21.60 -2.68
C ALA A 268 -17.16 22.98 -2.02
N ILE A 269 -17.96 23.94 -2.47
CA ILE A 269 -18.04 25.30 -1.89
C ILE A 269 -18.62 25.32 -0.48
N LEU A 270 -19.33 24.26 -0.08
CA LEU A 270 -19.96 24.13 1.23
C LEU A 270 -19.05 23.40 2.24
N TRP A 271 -17.92 22.87 1.79
CA TRP A 271 -16.99 22.17 2.69
C TRP A 271 -16.16 23.16 3.48
N ASP A 272 -16.01 22.87 4.77
CA ASP A 272 -15.08 23.56 5.67
C ASP A 272 -13.61 23.25 5.31
N GLY A 273 -13.40 22.11 4.65
CA GLY A 273 -12.10 21.66 4.18
C GLY A 273 -12.17 20.28 3.55
N ALA A 274 -11.08 19.84 2.96
CA ALA A 274 -10.93 18.49 2.44
C ALA A 274 -9.49 18.01 2.64
N PHE A 275 -9.29 16.70 2.72
CA PHE A 275 -7.97 16.11 2.85
C PHE A 275 -7.92 14.74 2.17
N ILE A 276 -6.70 14.33 1.82
CA ILE A 276 -6.41 12.99 1.31
C ILE A 276 -5.53 12.23 2.29
N THR A 277 -5.60 10.91 2.26
CA THR A 277 -4.70 10.06 3.05
C THR A 277 -4.07 8.97 2.19
N SER A 278 -2.76 8.79 2.32
CA SER A 278 -2.01 7.69 1.71
C SER A 278 -1.11 7.04 2.77
N LYS A 279 -0.67 5.79 2.54
CA LYS A 279 0.15 5.05 3.53
C LYS A 279 1.61 5.50 3.56
N ILE A 280 2.12 6.00 2.44
CA ILE A 280 3.54 6.18 2.19
C ILE A 280 3.65 7.29 1.15
N SER A 281 3.66 8.53 1.62
CA SER A 281 4.27 9.63 0.87
C SER A 281 5.78 9.44 0.86
#